data_AF-A0A2A5SHV6-F1
#
_entry.id   AF-A0A2A5SHV6-F1
#
_cell.length_a   1.000
_cell.length_b   1.000
_cell.length_c   1.000
_cell.angle_alpha   90.00
_cell.angle_beta   90.00
_cell.angle_gamma   90.00
#
_symmetry.space_group_name_H-M   'P 1'
#
loop_
_entity.id
_entity.type
_entity.pdbx_description
1 polymer ?
#
loop_
_entity_poly.entity_id
_entity_poly.type
_entity_poly.pdbx_seq_one_letter_code
_entity_poly.pdbx_strand_id
1 'polypeptide(L)'
;MEYQLSSKSMAPLVEISLNNNEEIQIESGAMVYHNAAVILEGKMNSNGKGGLGSALKALGRSITSGESFFITKASAIGANGKISLAPASLGSIKEILVGQEQWNLNTGAFLVSEGGVHYIMERQKLDGALFGGTGGLFVMKTQGS
;
A
#
# COMPACT_ATOMS: atom_id res chain seq x y z
N MET A 1 -5.38 -13.54 4.34
CA MET A 1 -4.36 -13.63 3.28
C MET A 1 -3.26 -14.56 3.74
N GLU A 2 -2.82 -15.50 2.89
CA GLU A 2 -1.69 -16.38 3.21
C GLU A 2 -0.36 -15.70 2.85
N TYR A 3 0.57 -15.63 3.80
CA TYR A 3 1.88 -15.03 3.58
C TYR A 3 3.01 -15.77 4.31
N GLN A 4 4.24 -15.59 3.81
CA GLN A 4 5.47 -16.10 4.40
C GLN A 4 6.58 -15.04 4.29
N LEU A 5 7.44 -14.95 5.31
CA LEU A 5 8.63 -14.09 5.26
C LEU A 5 9.83 -14.88 4.76
N SER A 6 10.59 -14.34 3.80
CA SER A 6 11.74 -15.03 3.21
C SER A 6 12.90 -15.24 4.19
N SER A 7 12.99 -14.39 5.22
CA SER A 7 13.98 -14.52 6.29
C SER A 7 13.51 -13.81 7.57
N LYS A 8 14.25 -14.02 8.67
CA LYS A 8 14.13 -13.23 9.91
C LYS A 8 15.19 -12.12 10.01
N SER A 9 15.85 -11.78 8.89
CA SER A 9 16.92 -10.78 8.83
C SER A 9 16.36 -9.35 8.76
N MET A 10 17.24 -8.35 8.63
CA MET A 10 16.92 -6.92 8.57
C MET A 10 16.33 -6.45 7.22
N ALA A 11 16.14 -7.35 6.26
CA ALA A 11 15.57 -7.05 4.96
C ALA A 11 14.77 -8.26 4.42
N PRO A 12 13.69 -8.67 5.10
CA PRO A 12 12.88 -9.77 4.63
C PRO A 12 12.01 -9.34 3.44
N LEU A 13 11.74 -10.30 2.55
CA LEU A 13 10.64 -10.20 1.60
C LEU A 13 9.39 -10.79 2.26
N VAL A 14 8.22 -10.26 1.90
CA VAL A 14 6.95 -10.94 2.15
C VAL A 14 6.48 -11.59 0.86
N GLU A 15 6.31 -12.90 0.89
CA GLU A 15 5.78 -13.71 -0.20
C GLU A 15 4.32 -14.02 0.11
N ILE A 16 3.42 -13.62 -0.79
CA ILE A 16 1.98 -13.71 -0.61
C ILE A 16 1.40 -14.66 -1.65
N SER A 17 0.55 -15.57 -1.19
CA SER A 17 -0.27 -16.41 -2.06
C SER A 17 -1.70 -15.86 -2.08
N LEU A 18 -2.23 -15.72 -3.29
CA LEU A 18 -3.58 -15.21 -3.54
C LEU A 18 -4.44 -16.30 -4.19
N ASN A 19 -5.61 -16.52 -3.62
CA ASN A 19 -6.66 -17.31 -4.25
C ASN A 19 -7.34 -16.51 -5.36
N ASN A 20 -8.06 -17.20 -6.23
CA ASN A 20 -8.79 -16.56 -7.32
C ASN A 20 -9.71 -15.45 -6.80
N ASN A 21 -9.62 -14.26 -7.41
CA ASN A 21 -10.32 -13.04 -7.03
C ASN A 21 -9.95 -12.44 -5.65
N GLU A 22 -8.92 -12.93 -4.96
CA GLU A 22 -8.39 -12.22 -3.80
C GLU A 22 -7.70 -10.93 -4.24
N GLU A 23 -7.98 -9.85 -3.52
CA GLU A 23 -7.41 -8.53 -3.70
C GLU A 23 -6.58 -8.15 -2.47
N ILE A 24 -5.44 -7.51 -2.72
CA ILE A 24 -4.60 -6.87 -1.70
C ILE A 24 -4.29 -5.44 -2.12
N GLN A 25 -3.99 -4.61 -1.13
CA GLN A 25 -3.54 -3.25 -1.28
C GLN A 25 -2.08 -3.20 -0.85
N ILE A 26 -1.17 -2.79 -1.73
CA ILE A 26 0.28 -2.80 -1.48
C ILE A 26 0.84 -1.38 -1.55
N GLU A 27 1.91 -1.12 -0.81
CA GLU A 27 2.67 0.11 -0.94
C GLU A 27 3.18 0.26 -2.38
N SER A 28 2.91 1.40 -2.98
CA SER A 28 3.34 1.70 -4.35
C SER A 28 4.87 1.63 -4.45
N GLY A 29 5.36 0.76 -5.33
CA GLY A 29 6.80 0.54 -5.52
C GLY A 29 7.41 -0.55 -4.63
N ALA A 30 6.65 -1.15 -3.70
CA ALA A 30 7.15 -2.24 -2.86
C ALA A 30 7.21 -3.60 -3.57
N MET A 31 6.60 -3.73 -4.76
CA MET A 31 6.58 -5.01 -5.47
C MET A 31 7.96 -5.37 -6.04
N VAL A 32 8.41 -6.58 -5.75
CA VAL A 32 9.64 -7.17 -6.31
C VAL A 32 9.33 -7.99 -7.57
N TYR A 33 8.40 -8.93 -7.45
CA TYR A 33 7.93 -9.75 -8.58
C TYR A 33 6.51 -10.26 -8.32
N HIS A 34 5.83 -10.68 -9.38
CA HIS A 34 4.60 -11.47 -9.32
C HIS A 34 4.56 -12.44 -10.50
N ASN A 35 3.72 -13.48 -10.42
CA ASN A 35 3.49 -14.38 -11.55
C ASN A 35 2.37 -13.86 -12.48
N ALA A 36 2.16 -14.55 -13.61
CA ALA A 36 1.15 -14.19 -14.60
C ALA A 36 -0.30 -14.25 -14.10
N ALA A 37 -0.54 -14.85 -12.93
CA ALA A 37 -1.87 -14.94 -12.31
C ALA A 37 -2.22 -13.71 -11.48
N VAL A 38 -1.34 -12.70 -11.36
CA VAL A 38 -1.58 -11.46 -10.61
C VAL A 38 -1.60 -10.27 -11.56
N ILE A 39 -2.61 -9.41 -11.42
CA ILE A 39 -2.75 -8.13 -12.11
C ILE A 39 -2.58 -6.99 -11.10
N LEU A 40 -1.88 -5.93 -11.50
CA LEU A 40 -1.79 -4.69 -10.75
C LEU A 40 -2.71 -3.63 -11.36
N GLU A 41 -3.54 -3.02 -10.51
CA GLU A 41 -4.34 -1.87 -10.86
C GLU A 41 -3.71 -0.61 -10.28
N GLY A 42 -3.01 0.15 -11.13
CA GLY A 42 -2.58 1.50 -10.79
C GLY A 42 -3.77 2.46 -10.84
N LYS A 43 -4.01 3.22 -9.77
CA LYS A 43 -4.97 4.34 -9.78
C LYS A 43 -4.42 5.53 -10.58
N MET A 44 -4.08 5.34 -11.86
CA MET A 44 -4.05 6.46 -12.78
C MET A 44 -5.49 6.68 -13.23
N ASN A 45 -6.17 7.65 -12.61
CA ASN A 45 -7.53 8.08 -12.99
C ASN A 45 -7.52 8.61 -14.44
N SER A 46 -7.45 7.71 -15.42
CA SER A 46 -7.58 8.01 -16.84
C SER A 46 -9.03 7.79 -17.24
N ASN A 47 -9.94 8.56 -16.64
CA ASN A 47 -11.18 8.88 -17.33
C ASN A 47 -10.84 9.80 -18.51
N GLY A 48 -10.45 9.16 -19.63
CA GLY A 48 -10.51 9.68 -20.99
C GLY A 48 -9.82 11.02 -21.25
N LYS A 49 -8.50 10.99 -21.45
CA LYS A 49 -7.68 11.82 -22.37
C LYS A 49 -6.22 11.75 -21.93
N GLY A 50 -5.44 10.89 -22.58
CA GLY A 50 -4.01 10.76 -22.36
C GLY A 50 -3.29 12.08 -22.68
N GLY A 51 -2.46 12.56 -21.74
CA GLY A 51 -1.63 13.74 -21.90
C GLY A 51 -0.89 14.12 -20.61
N LEU A 52 0.25 14.80 -20.72
CA LEU A 52 1.06 15.27 -19.59
C LEU A 52 0.23 16.11 -18.59
N GLY A 53 -0.75 16.87 -19.08
CA GLY A 53 -1.62 17.73 -18.27
C GLY A 53 -2.67 16.98 -17.43
N SER A 54 -3.21 15.86 -17.91
CA SER A 54 -4.14 15.03 -17.14
C SER A 54 -3.41 14.22 -16.07
N ALA A 55 -2.19 13.75 -16.38
CA ALA A 55 -1.28 13.17 -15.41
C ALA A 55 -0.95 14.20 -14.30
N LEU A 56 -0.46 15.41 -14.64
CA LEU A 56 -0.17 16.46 -13.64
C LEU A 56 -1.37 16.83 -12.77
N LYS A 57 -2.59 16.85 -13.32
CA LYS A 57 -3.82 17.10 -12.55
C LYS A 57 -4.17 15.94 -11.61
N ALA A 58 -3.98 14.69 -12.05
CA ALA A 58 -4.13 13.52 -11.20
C ALA A 58 -3.10 13.53 -10.06
N LEU A 59 -1.84 13.88 -10.36
CA LEU A 59 -0.78 14.09 -9.36
C LEU A 59 -1.17 15.19 -8.38
N GLY A 60 -1.61 16.36 -8.86
CA GLY A 60 -2.07 17.47 -8.01
C GLY A 60 -3.21 17.08 -7.06
N ARG A 61 -4.22 16.34 -7.55
CA ARG A 61 -5.32 15.83 -6.71
C ARG A 61 -4.83 14.83 -5.68
N SER A 62 -3.97 13.92 -6.08
CA SER A 62 -3.41 12.90 -5.18
C SER A 62 -2.53 13.48 -4.08
N ILE A 63 -1.85 14.61 -4.32
CA ILE A 63 -1.11 15.35 -3.30
C ILE A 63 -2.07 16.02 -2.31
N THR A 64 -3.20 16.54 -2.80
CA THR A 64 -4.19 17.19 -1.93
C THR A 64 -5.03 16.21 -1.12
N SER A 65 -5.35 15.02 -1.66
CA SER A 65 -6.14 14.00 -0.95
C SER A 65 -5.29 12.98 -0.20
N GLY A 66 -3.99 12.85 -0.49
CA GLY A 66 -3.09 11.86 0.09
C GLY A 66 -3.34 10.41 -0.36
N GLU A 67 -4.52 10.08 -0.88
CA GLU A 67 -5.00 8.70 -1.07
C GLU A 67 -4.35 7.92 -2.23
N SER A 68 -3.81 8.59 -3.26
CA SER A 68 -3.50 7.93 -4.54
C SER A 68 -2.02 7.75 -4.87
N PHE A 69 -1.07 8.30 -4.08
CA PHE A 69 0.36 8.10 -4.35
C PHE A 69 0.93 6.84 -3.72
N PHE A 70 0.35 6.38 -2.60
CA PHE A 70 1.01 5.40 -1.74
C PHE A 70 0.54 3.96 -1.93
N ILE A 71 -0.57 3.72 -2.64
CA ILE A 71 -1.21 2.40 -2.66
C ILE A 71 -1.54 1.94 -4.08
N THR A 72 -1.08 0.74 -4.40
CA THR A 72 -1.40 -0.01 -5.62
C THR A 72 -2.29 -1.20 -5.25
N LYS A 73 -3.31 -1.49 -6.06
CA LYS A 73 -4.13 -2.70 -5.88
C LYS A 73 -3.54 -3.85 -6.67
N ALA A 74 -3.54 -5.04 -6.09
CA ALA A 74 -3.14 -6.26 -6.78
C ALA A 74 -4.21 -7.35 -6.57
N SER A 75 -4.57 -8.04 -7.65
CA SER A 75 -5.66 -9.02 -7.65
C SER A 75 -5.27 -10.27 -8.43
N ALA A 76 -5.70 -11.45 -7.97
CA ALA A 76 -5.44 -12.70 -8.68
C ALA A 76 -6.53 -13.03 -9.73
N ILE A 77 -6.08 -13.32 -10.95
CA ILE A 77 -6.89 -13.80 -12.08
C ILE A 77 -6.66 -15.30 -12.30
N GLY A 78 -7.18 -16.11 -11.39
CA GLY A 78 -7.04 -17.56 -11.39
C GLY A 78 -6.42 -18.09 -10.10
N ALA A 79 -6.15 -19.40 -10.09
CA ALA A 79 -5.55 -20.06 -8.94
C ALA A 79 -4.03 -19.78 -8.87
N ASN A 80 -3.47 -19.88 -7.66
CA ASN A 80 -2.04 -19.79 -7.40
C ASN A 80 -1.41 -18.41 -7.74
N GLY A 81 -2.12 -17.32 -7.46
CA GLY A 81 -1.54 -15.98 -7.55
C GLY A 81 -0.35 -15.87 -6.59
N LYS A 82 0.78 -15.36 -7.06
CA LYS A 82 1.97 -15.14 -6.22
C LYS A 82 2.53 -13.76 -6.44
N ILE A 83 2.76 -13.03 -5.36
CA ILE A 83 3.38 -11.71 -5.35
C ILE A 83 4.36 -11.60 -4.20
N SER A 84 5.52 -11.01 -4.46
CA SER A 84 6.56 -10.73 -3.46
C SER A 84 6.74 -9.23 -3.30
N LEU A 85 6.80 -8.77 -2.05
CA LEU A 85 6.99 -7.36 -1.71
C LEU A 85 8.22 -7.18 -0.82
N ALA A 86 8.85 -6.02 -0.92
CA ALA A 86 9.94 -5.56 -0.08
C ALA A 86 9.63 -4.15 0.44
N PRO A 87 9.79 -3.88 1.74
CA PRO A 87 9.70 -2.52 2.25
C PRO A 87 10.85 -1.67 1.70
N ALA A 88 10.61 -0.38 1.50
CA ALA A 88 11.64 0.56 1.05
C ALA A 88 12.72 0.83 2.13
N SER A 89 12.42 0.53 3.39
CA SER A 89 13.31 0.70 4.54
C SER A 89 13.85 -0.63 5.05
N LEU A 90 15.07 -0.60 5.61
CA LEU A 90 15.61 -1.74 6.34
C LEU A 90 14.88 -1.90 7.67
N GLY A 91 14.53 -3.14 8.02
CA GLY A 91 13.79 -3.44 9.24
C GLY A 91 13.13 -4.82 9.23
N SER A 92 12.16 -4.99 10.12
CA SER A 92 11.32 -6.18 10.20
C SER A 92 9.91 -5.87 9.68
N ILE A 93 9.29 -6.84 9.02
CA ILE A 93 7.87 -6.79 8.68
C ILE A 93 7.09 -7.36 9.87
N LYS A 94 6.04 -6.66 10.29
CA LYS A 94 5.17 -7.08 11.39
C LYS A 94 3.70 -7.05 10.95
N GLU A 95 3.03 -8.17 11.14
CA GLU A 95 1.58 -8.27 10.97
C GLU A 95 0.86 -7.59 12.15
N ILE A 96 -0.21 -6.87 11.81
CA ILE A 96 -1.16 -6.29 12.76
C ILE A 96 -2.57 -6.64 12.30
N LEU A 97 -3.46 -6.95 13.24
CA LEU A 97 -4.85 -7.22 12.95
C LEU A 97 -5.65 -5.91 12.93
N VAL A 98 -6.47 -5.73 11.91
CA VAL A 98 -7.36 -4.57 11.75
C VAL A 98 -8.80 -5.06 11.84
N GLY A 99 -9.61 -4.42 12.68
CA GLY A 99 -11.00 -4.81 12.95
C GLY A 99 -11.56 -3.99 14.11
N GLN A 100 -11.76 -4.62 15.27
CA GLN A 100 -12.13 -3.87 16.49
C GLN A 100 -11.06 -2.85 16.89
N GLU A 101 -9.79 -3.20 16.70
CA GLU A 101 -8.67 -2.29 16.88
C GLU A 101 -8.31 -1.61 15.56
N GLN A 102 -8.02 -0.31 15.66
CA GLN A 102 -7.65 0.55 14.54
C GLN A 102 -6.28 1.17 14.82
N TRP A 103 -5.52 1.39 13.76
CA TRP A 103 -4.12 1.75 13.82
C TRP A 103 -3.83 3.05 13.09
N ASN A 104 -2.92 3.83 13.67
CA ASN A 104 -2.29 4.96 13.01
C ASN A 104 -0.89 4.53 12.58
N LEU A 105 -0.61 4.56 11.28
CA LEU A 105 0.67 4.20 10.70
C LEU A 105 1.38 5.45 10.20
N ASN A 106 2.62 5.62 10.64
CA ASN A 106 3.51 6.66 10.13
C ASN A 106 3.75 6.50 8.62
N THR A 107 4.13 7.60 7.96
CA THR A 107 4.51 7.54 6.55
C THR A 107 5.64 6.52 6.35
N GLY A 108 5.47 5.60 5.39
CA GLY A 108 6.43 4.54 5.09
C GLY A 108 6.37 3.30 5.98
N ALA A 109 5.43 3.23 6.94
CA ALA A 109 5.24 2.03 7.77
C ALA A 109 4.28 1.00 7.17
N PHE A 110 3.38 1.42 6.27
CA PHE A 110 2.46 0.53 5.57
C PHE A 110 3.20 -0.24 4.46
N LEU A 111 2.97 -1.55 4.36
CA LEU A 111 3.51 -2.38 3.29
C LEU A 111 2.41 -3.06 2.47
N VAL A 112 1.48 -3.74 3.14
CA VAL A 112 0.39 -4.48 2.50
C VAL A 112 -0.79 -4.67 3.45
N SER A 113 -2.00 -4.69 2.91
CA SER A 113 -3.21 -5.13 3.60
C SER A 113 -4.12 -5.94 2.68
N GLU A 114 -5.08 -6.64 3.26
CA GLU A 114 -6.18 -7.25 2.52
C GLU A 114 -7.04 -6.16 1.82
N GLY A 115 -7.69 -6.52 0.71
CA GLY A 115 -8.55 -5.60 -0.05
C GLY A 115 -9.72 -5.04 0.75
N GLY A 116 -10.19 -5.76 1.77
CA GLY A 116 -11.27 -5.32 2.66
C GLY A 116 -10.86 -4.30 3.72
N VAL A 117 -9.56 -4.05 3.92
CA VAL A 117 -9.10 -3.05 4.90
C VAL A 117 -9.33 -1.65 4.35
N HIS A 118 -10.10 -0.84 5.07
CA HIS A 118 -10.30 0.56 4.75
C HIS A 118 -9.29 1.44 5.50
N TYR A 119 -8.92 2.56 4.89
CA TYR A 119 -8.03 3.54 5.51
C TYR A 119 -8.33 4.95 4.99
N ILE A 120 -7.88 5.95 5.74
CA ILE A 120 -7.78 7.34 5.28
C ILE A 120 -6.34 7.84 5.44
N MET A 121 -5.95 8.80 4.59
CA MET A 121 -4.69 9.52 4.74
C MET A 121 -4.98 10.88 5.38
N GLU A 122 -4.55 11.06 6.62
CA GLU A 122 -4.76 12.31 7.34
C GLU A 122 -3.52 13.20 7.25
N ARG A 123 -3.70 14.39 6.70
CA ARG A 123 -2.63 15.39 6.64
C ARG A 123 -2.34 15.92 8.03
N GLN A 124 -1.07 15.89 8.41
CA GLN A 124 -0.57 16.44 9.65
C GLN A 124 -0.35 17.95 9.55
N LYS A 125 -0.41 18.64 10.69
CA LYS A 125 0.10 20.00 10.80
C LYS A 125 1.61 20.02 10.56
N LEU A 126 2.14 21.15 10.08
CA LEU A 126 3.54 21.26 9.64
C LEU A 126 4.54 21.03 10.79
N ASP A 127 4.20 21.44 12.00
CA ASP A 127 4.94 21.15 13.23
C ASP A 127 4.97 19.65 13.55
N GLY A 128 3.82 18.97 13.45
CA GLY A 128 3.72 17.52 13.61
C GLY A 128 4.50 16.73 12.54
N ALA A 129 4.53 17.21 11.31
CA ALA A 129 5.28 16.57 10.24
C ALA A 129 6.80 16.69 10.39
N LEU A 130 7.30 17.82 10.92
CA LEU A 130 8.73 18.06 11.11
C LEU A 130 9.28 17.50 12.42
N PHE A 131 8.48 17.52 13.49
CA PHE A 131 8.94 17.19 14.85
C PHE A 131 8.22 15.98 15.48
N GLY A 132 7.15 15.48 14.86
CA GLY A 132 6.36 14.36 15.40
C GLY A 132 6.94 12.97 15.12
N GLY A 133 8.06 12.86 14.40
CA GLY A 133 8.69 11.58 14.10
C GLY A 133 7.86 10.66 13.20
N THR A 134 6.88 11.21 12.47
CA THR A 134 5.92 10.46 11.64
C THR A 134 6.40 10.18 10.22
N GLY A 135 7.60 10.65 9.87
CA GLY A 135 8.26 10.38 8.58
C GLY A 135 7.69 11.16 7.38
N GLY A 136 6.66 11.98 7.56
CA GLY A 136 6.05 12.71 6.45
C GLY A 136 4.88 13.61 6.83
N LEU A 137 4.24 14.20 5.82
CA LEU A 137 3.09 15.12 5.98
C LEU A 137 1.76 14.39 6.24
N PHE A 138 1.73 13.06 6.18
CA PHE A 138 0.51 12.26 6.30
C PHE A 138 0.68 11.12 7.30
N VAL A 139 -0.42 10.68 7.90
CA VAL A 139 -0.52 9.44 8.68
C VAL A 139 -1.65 8.63 8.06
N MET A 140 -1.41 7.34 7.86
CA MET A 140 -2.47 6.42 7.46
C MET A 140 -3.24 6.02 8.71
N LYS A 141 -4.56 6.11 8.67
CA LYS A 141 -5.43 5.59 9.73
C LYS A 141 -6.29 4.48 9.17
N THR A 142 -6.20 3.29 9.73
CA THR A 142 -7.13 2.21 9.36
C THR A 142 -8.53 2.54 9.88
N GLN A 143 -9.54 2.05 9.18
CA GLN A 143 -10.95 2.21 9.55
C GLN A 143 -11.72 0.92 9.26
N GLY A 144 -12.79 0.69 10.01
CA GLY A 144 -13.67 -0.47 9.83
C GLY A 144 -14.12 -1.04 11.17
N SER A 145 -14.77 -2.20 11.09
CA SER A 145 -15.26 -2.99 12.22
C SER A 145 -14.82 -4.43 12.09
#